data_AF-A0A1M5U9M4-F1
#
_entry.id   AF-A0A1M5U9M4-F1
#
_cell.length_a   1.000
_cell.length_b   1.000
_cell.length_c   1.000
_cell.angle_alpha   90.00
_cell.angle_beta   90.00
_cell.angle_gamma   90.00
#
_symmetry.space_group_name_H-M   'P 1'
#
loop_
_entity.id
_entity.type
_entity.pdbx_description
1 polymer ?
#
loop_
_entity_poly.entity_id
_entity_poly.type
_entity_poly.pdbx_seq_one_letter_code
_entity_poly.pdbx_strand_id
1 'polypeptide(L)'
;MYRKDAITEINDGINEIHKGNAAIAESLKYMPENDFQETKRGIIKGIHVIEDGLFNIIEGVQDIREFENLDSIQAGVNDIRMGIRTVTEGLAAVKNGKEIEGNKDICDGLGFINEGLQIIIESLDELL
;
A
#
# COMPACT_ATOMS: atom_id res chain seq x y z
N MET A 1 15.79 -24.36 3.70
CA MET A 1 14.43 -24.41 3.12
C MET A 1 13.80 -23.00 3.02
N TYR A 2 14.57 -21.91 3.16
CA TYR A 2 13.99 -20.63 3.62
C TYR A 2 13.74 -19.60 2.50
N ARG A 3 14.57 -19.55 1.46
CA ARG A 3 14.50 -18.47 0.45
C ARG A 3 13.24 -18.52 -0.44
N LYS A 4 12.83 -19.71 -0.87
CA LYS A 4 11.69 -19.85 -1.80
C LYS A 4 10.38 -19.48 -1.12
N ASP A 5 10.22 -19.89 0.14
CA ASP A 5 9.02 -19.62 0.93
C ASP A 5 8.94 -18.11 1.23
N ALA A 6 10.06 -17.50 1.64
CA ALA A 6 10.14 -16.04 1.81
C ALA A 6 9.82 -15.24 0.54
N ILE A 7 10.36 -15.63 -0.62
CA ILE A 7 10.02 -14.99 -1.91
C ILE A 7 8.53 -15.16 -2.24
N THR A 8 7.93 -16.29 -1.85
CA THR A 8 6.49 -16.52 -2.04
C THR A 8 5.69 -15.56 -1.17
N GLU A 9 6.05 -15.39 0.11
CA GLU A 9 5.40 -14.44 1.02
C GLU A 9 5.50 -12.98 0.53
N ILE A 10 6.68 -12.57 0.04
CA ILE A 10 6.85 -11.23 -0.53
C ILE A 10 5.95 -11.04 -1.76
N ASN A 11 5.89 -12.03 -2.66
CA ASN A 11 5.01 -11.97 -3.84
C ASN A 11 3.53 -11.94 -3.47
N ASP A 12 3.11 -12.73 -2.49
CA ASP A 12 1.74 -12.70 -1.97
C ASP A 12 1.43 -11.31 -1.39
N GLY A 13 2.37 -10.73 -0.66
CA GLY A 13 2.26 -9.37 -0.16
C GLY A 13 2.12 -8.30 -1.26
N ILE A 14 2.94 -8.37 -2.30
CA ILE A 14 2.84 -7.50 -3.50
C ILE A 14 1.45 -7.62 -4.13
N ASN A 15 0.94 -8.85 -4.28
CA ASN A 15 -0.39 -9.10 -4.85
C ASN A 15 -1.52 -8.51 -3.98
N GLU A 16 -1.45 -8.63 -2.66
CA GLU A 16 -2.42 -8.01 -1.76
C GLU A 16 -2.38 -6.48 -1.85
N ILE A 17 -1.20 -5.86 -1.88
CA ILE A 17 -1.10 -4.40 -2.05
C ILE A 17 -1.73 -3.95 -3.37
N HIS A 18 -1.50 -4.67 -4.47
CA HIS A 18 -2.19 -4.39 -5.75
C HIS A 18 -3.72 -4.51 -5.63
N LYS A 19 -4.24 -5.54 -4.96
CA LYS A 19 -5.69 -5.70 -4.74
C LYS A 19 -6.26 -4.56 -3.91
N GLY A 20 -5.56 -4.16 -2.84
CA GLY A 20 -5.96 -3.05 -1.98
C GLY A 20 -5.99 -1.72 -2.73
N ASN A 21 -4.96 -1.43 -3.54
CA ASN A 21 -4.94 -0.25 -4.41
C ASN A 21 -6.08 -0.27 -5.44
N ALA A 22 -6.36 -1.41 -6.06
CA ALA A 22 -7.50 -1.55 -6.97
C ALA A 22 -8.84 -1.30 -6.27
N ALA A 23 -9.01 -1.80 -5.04
CA ALA A 23 -10.20 -1.56 -4.24
C ALA A 23 -10.39 -0.08 -3.87
N ILE A 24 -9.30 0.62 -3.51
CA ILE A 24 -9.32 2.07 -3.27
C ILE A 24 -9.72 2.82 -4.54
N ALA A 25 -9.07 2.51 -5.68
CA ALA A 25 -9.34 3.16 -6.95
C ALA A 25 -10.80 2.96 -7.40
N GLU A 26 -11.36 1.77 -7.20
CA GLU A 26 -12.78 1.51 -7.47
C GLU A 26 -13.69 2.35 -6.57
N SER A 27 -13.37 2.42 -5.28
CA SER A 27 -14.14 3.18 -4.30
C SER A 27 -14.19 4.68 -4.60
N LEU A 28 -13.10 5.23 -5.14
CA LEU A 28 -12.99 6.63 -5.53
C LEU A 28 -13.86 7.00 -6.73
N LYS A 29 -14.26 6.04 -7.58
CA LYS A 29 -15.18 6.29 -8.70
C LYS A 29 -16.57 6.73 -8.23
N TYR A 30 -16.97 6.31 -7.03
CA TYR A 30 -18.27 6.65 -6.42
C TYR A 30 -18.27 7.99 -5.69
N MET A 31 -17.11 8.63 -5.51
CA MET A 31 -16.99 9.90 -4.80
C MET A 31 -17.88 11.03 -5.36
N PRO A 32 -18.09 11.16 -6.68
CA PRO A 32 -19.00 12.15 -7.26
C PRO A 32 -20.50 11.89 -7.00
N GLU A 33 -20.88 10.69 -6.55
CA GLU A 33 -22.28 10.27 -6.38
C GLU A 33 -22.86 10.69 -5.00
N ASN A 34 -22.14 11.49 -4.22
CA ASN A 34 -22.47 11.92 -2.85
C ASN A 34 -22.56 10.78 -1.80
N ASP A 35 -22.14 9.55 -2.10
CA ASP A 35 -22.05 8.47 -1.12
C ASP A 35 -20.65 8.37 -0.49
N PHE A 36 -20.27 9.43 0.23
CA PHE A 36 -18.98 9.49 0.91
C PHE A 36 -18.79 8.35 1.92
N GLN A 37 -19.88 7.81 2.51
CA GLN A 37 -19.78 6.71 3.47
C GLN A 37 -19.37 5.41 2.78
N GLU A 38 -19.92 5.11 1.61
CA GLU A 38 -19.55 3.95 0.82
C GLU A 38 -18.12 4.06 0.29
N THR A 39 -17.76 5.21 -0.29
CA THR A 39 -16.39 5.48 -0.74
C THR A 39 -15.39 5.31 0.41
N LYS A 40 -15.66 5.91 1.57
CA LYS A 40 -14.82 5.76 2.76
C LYS A 40 -14.67 4.30 3.19
N ARG A 41 -15.77 3.54 3.22
CA ARG A 41 -15.77 2.13 3.61
C ARG A 41 -14.89 1.31 2.66
N GLY A 42 -15.00 1.55 1.36
CA GLY A 42 -14.19 0.87 0.37
C GLY A 42 -12.71 1.22 0.47
N ILE A 43 -12.38 2.49 0.71
CA ILE A 43 -10.98 2.92 0.94
C ILE A 43 -10.40 2.25 2.19
N ILE A 44 -11.14 2.23 3.31
CA ILE A 44 -10.68 1.56 4.54
C ILE A 44 -10.44 0.07 4.31
N LYS A 45 -11.33 -0.62 3.59
CA LYS A 45 -11.12 -2.03 3.22
C LYS A 45 -9.85 -2.21 2.39
N GLY A 46 -9.63 -1.35 1.39
CA GLY A 46 -8.43 -1.40 0.58
C GLY A 46 -7.15 -1.16 1.39
N ILE A 47 -7.17 -0.21 2.34
CA ILE A 47 -6.06 0.01 3.28
C ILE A 47 -5.75 -1.26 4.07
N HIS A 48 -6.75 -1.94 4.63
CA HIS A 48 -6.51 -3.18 5.38
C HIS A 48 -5.87 -4.28 4.53
N VAL A 49 -6.27 -4.42 3.26
CA VAL A 49 -5.62 -5.36 2.34
C VAL A 49 -4.16 -4.97 2.08
N ILE A 50 -3.86 -3.66 1.96
CA ILE A 50 -2.48 -3.18 1.83
C ILE A 50 -1.67 -3.47 3.10
N GLU A 51 -2.25 -3.27 4.28
CA GLU A 51 -1.61 -3.59 5.57
C GLU A 51 -1.28 -5.07 5.69
N ASP A 52 -2.21 -5.96 5.30
CA ASP A 52 -2.00 -7.41 5.25
C ASP A 52 -0.87 -7.76 4.27
N GLY A 53 -0.87 -7.15 3.09
CA GLY A 53 0.20 -7.35 2.10
C GLY A 53 1.56 -6.88 2.59
N LEU A 54 1.60 -5.73 3.28
CA LEU A 54 2.82 -5.19 3.88
C LEU A 54 3.36 -6.10 4.99
N PHE A 55 2.47 -6.69 5.78
CA PHE A 55 2.84 -7.68 6.80
C PHE A 55 3.53 -8.90 6.16
N ASN A 56 2.98 -9.45 5.08
CA ASN A 56 3.59 -10.58 4.37
C ASN A 56 4.98 -10.24 3.82
N ILE A 57 5.17 -9.04 3.27
CA ILE A 57 6.48 -8.57 2.79
C ILE A 57 7.47 -8.52 3.96
N ILE A 58 7.07 -7.97 5.10
CA ILE A 58 7.94 -7.84 6.28
C ILE A 58 8.36 -9.20 6.83
N GLU A 59 7.44 -10.17 6.89
CA GLU A 59 7.77 -11.54 7.32
C GLU A 59 8.74 -12.22 6.35
N GLY A 60 8.43 -12.19 5.04
CA GLY A 60 9.31 -12.78 4.04
C GLY A 60 10.70 -12.16 4.02
N VAL A 61 10.80 -10.83 4.21
CA VAL A 61 12.06 -10.11 4.34
C VAL A 61 12.87 -10.53 5.58
N GLN A 62 12.20 -10.74 6.72
CA GLN A 62 12.86 -11.19 7.95
C GLN A 62 13.47 -12.59 7.84
N ASP A 63 12.94 -13.43 6.96
CA ASP A 63 13.43 -14.79 6.71
C ASP A 63 14.67 -14.81 5.80
N ILE A 64 15.04 -13.68 5.20
CA ILE A 64 16.10 -13.58 4.19
C ILE A 64 17.21 -12.55 4.50
N ARG A 65 17.55 -12.38 5.78
CA ARG A 65 18.47 -11.36 6.34
C ARG A 65 19.88 -11.21 5.72
N GLU A 66 20.28 -12.03 4.76
CA GLU A 66 21.62 -12.02 4.14
C GLU A 66 21.69 -11.26 2.80
N PHE A 67 20.63 -10.58 2.35
CA PHE A 67 20.60 -9.94 1.03
C PHE A 67 21.04 -8.46 1.01
N GLU A 68 21.78 -8.09 -0.05
CA GLU A 68 22.33 -6.74 -0.27
C GLU A 68 21.25 -5.67 -0.55
N ASN A 69 20.03 -6.07 -0.92
CA ASN A 69 18.93 -5.16 -1.30
C ASN A 69 17.88 -4.93 -0.20
N LEU A 70 18.15 -5.37 1.04
CA LEU A 70 17.20 -5.22 2.15
C LEU A 70 16.87 -3.76 2.47
N ASP A 71 17.84 -2.85 2.30
CA ASP A 71 17.63 -1.42 2.53
C ASP A 71 16.62 -0.81 1.54
N SER A 72 16.64 -1.23 0.28
CA SER A 72 15.69 -0.79 -0.74
C SER A 72 14.28 -1.30 -0.45
N ILE A 73 14.14 -2.59 -0.09
CA ILE A 73 12.84 -3.15 0.32
C ILE A 73 12.31 -2.41 1.56
N GLN A 74 13.17 -2.13 2.53
CA GLN A 74 12.79 -1.38 3.72
C GLN A 74 12.38 0.07 3.42
N ALA A 75 13.02 0.72 2.44
CA ALA A 75 12.61 2.03 1.94
C ALA A 75 11.20 1.96 1.33
N GLY A 76 10.95 1.00 0.42
CA GLY A 76 9.63 0.81 -0.18
C GLY A 76 8.54 0.51 0.86
N VAL A 77 8.83 -0.30 1.89
CA VAL A 77 7.92 -0.53 3.03
C VAL A 77 7.59 0.77 3.77
N ASN A 78 8.57 1.66 3.95
CA ASN A 78 8.35 2.94 4.61
C ASN A 78 7.50 3.89 3.76
N ASP A 79 7.69 3.91 2.44
CA ASP A 79 6.88 4.70 1.52
C ASP A 79 5.42 4.22 1.53
N ILE A 80 5.18 2.90 1.54
CA ILE A 80 3.83 2.34 1.66
C ILE A 80 3.17 2.75 2.99
N ARG A 81 3.89 2.69 4.11
CA ARG A 81 3.39 3.17 5.42
C ARG A 81 3.06 4.66 5.39
N MET A 82 3.91 5.46 4.75
CA MET A 82 3.67 6.89 4.59
C MET A 82 2.39 7.11 3.78
N GLY A 83 2.23 6.40 2.67
CA GLY A 83 1.05 6.52 1.84
C GLY A 83 -0.25 6.10 2.54
N ILE A 84 -0.25 4.99 3.30
CA ILE A 84 -1.41 4.59 4.13
C ILE A 84 -1.81 5.71 5.09
N ARG A 85 -0.82 6.32 5.76
CA ARG A 85 -1.05 7.43 6.68
C ARG A 85 -1.64 8.64 5.95
N THR A 86 -1.07 9.03 4.81
CA THR A 86 -1.54 10.17 4.01
C THR A 86 -2.97 9.94 3.50
N VAL A 87 -3.31 8.73 3.02
CA VAL A 87 -4.70 8.41 2.64
C VAL A 87 -5.66 8.54 3.84
N THR A 88 -5.24 8.07 5.01
CA THR A 88 -6.05 8.16 6.24
C THR A 88 -6.26 9.62 6.69
N GLU A 89 -5.21 10.44 6.61
CA GLU A 89 -5.29 11.88 6.88
C GLU A 89 -6.22 12.57 5.87
N GLY A 90 -6.13 12.22 4.59
CA GLY A 90 -7.02 12.72 3.55
C GLY A 90 -8.49 12.38 3.79
N LEU A 91 -8.81 11.13 4.16
CA LEU A 91 -10.16 10.74 4.56
C LEU A 91 -10.70 11.57 5.74
N ALA A 92 -9.83 11.87 6.72
CA ALA A 92 -10.21 12.71 7.85
C ALA A 92 -10.45 14.17 7.43
N ALA A 93 -9.64 14.71 6.50
CA ALA A 93 -9.84 16.04 5.93
C ALA A 93 -11.17 16.14 5.17
N VAL A 94 -11.50 15.16 4.31
CA VAL A 94 -12.81 15.13 3.62
C VAL A 94 -13.96 15.09 4.62
N LYS A 95 -13.88 14.25 5.67
CA LYS A 95 -14.90 14.20 6.73
C LYS A 95 -15.11 15.55 7.42
N ASN A 96 -14.06 16.38 7.52
CA ASN A 96 -14.09 17.70 8.13
C ASN A 96 -14.46 18.82 7.14
N GLY A 97 -14.92 18.49 5.93
CA GLY A 97 -15.35 19.45 4.91
C GLY A 97 -14.20 20.06 4.09
N LYS A 98 -12.98 19.53 4.19
CA LYS A 98 -11.81 19.96 3.40
C LYS A 98 -11.64 19.06 2.18
N GLU A 99 -12.63 18.98 1.31
CA GLU A 99 -12.68 18.01 0.20
C GLU A 99 -11.47 18.12 -0.74
N ILE A 100 -11.06 19.34 -1.11
CA ILE A 100 -9.93 19.56 -2.04
C ILE A 100 -8.62 19.05 -1.43
N GLU A 101 -8.34 19.40 -0.17
CA GLU A 101 -7.15 18.98 0.57
C GLU A 101 -7.16 17.46 0.77
N GLY A 102 -8.29 16.91 1.24
CA GLY A 102 -8.41 15.49 1.50
C GLY A 102 -8.30 14.63 0.25
N ASN A 103 -8.86 15.06 -0.89
CA ASN A 103 -8.71 14.36 -2.16
C ASN A 103 -7.27 14.39 -2.66
N LYS A 104 -6.58 15.51 -2.47
CA LYS A 104 -5.16 15.63 -2.80
C LYS A 104 -4.34 14.66 -1.94
N ASP A 105 -4.55 14.64 -0.63
CA ASP A 105 -3.84 13.75 0.29
C ASP A 105 -4.09 12.27 -0.03
N ILE A 106 -5.33 11.90 -0.41
CA ILE A 106 -5.63 10.53 -0.86
C ILE A 106 -4.84 10.18 -2.12
N CYS A 107 -4.80 11.08 -3.11
CA CYS A 107 -4.02 10.87 -4.34
C CYS A 107 -2.52 10.77 -4.07
N ASP A 108 -1.97 11.69 -3.27
CA ASP A 108 -0.55 11.72 -2.90
C ASP A 108 -0.19 10.45 -2.12
N GLY A 109 -1.05 10.00 -1.20
CA GLY A 109 -0.89 8.76 -0.45
C GLY A 109 -0.87 7.50 -1.33
N LEU A 110 -1.75 7.43 -2.33
CA LEU A 110 -1.71 6.37 -3.35
C LEU A 110 -0.43 6.42 -4.20
N GLY A 111 0.10 7.61 -4.45
CA GLY A 111 1.40 7.82 -5.08
C GLY A 111 2.51 7.13 -4.29
N PHE A 112 2.64 7.43 -3.00
CA PHE A 112 3.63 6.81 -2.13
C PHE A 112 3.48 5.28 -2.03
N ILE A 113 2.25 4.76 -1.97
CA ILE A 113 2.03 3.31 -1.97
C ILE A 113 2.54 2.68 -3.28
N ASN A 114 2.26 3.29 -4.42
CA ASN A 114 2.71 2.76 -5.72
C ASN A 114 4.23 2.86 -5.89
N GLU A 115 4.84 3.98 -5.49
CA GLU A 115 6.29 4.16 -5.52
C GLU A 115 7.00 3.12 -4.62
N GLY A 116 6.52 2.97 -3.38
CA GLY A 116 7.08 1.99 -2.46
C GLY A 116 6.90 0.55 -2.96
N LEU A 117 5.74 0.22 -3.55
CA LEU A 117 5.50 -1.10 -4.15
C LEU A 117 6.44 -1.36 -5.34
N GLN A 118 6.66 -0.36 -6.20
CA GLN A 118 7.57 -0.46 -7.33
C GLN A 118 9.01 -0.71 -6.86
N ILE A 119 9.48 0.01 -5.84
CA ILE A 119 10.81 -0.21 -5.26
C ILE A 119 10.96 -1.65 -4.77
N ILE A 120 9.95 -2.22 -4.12
CA ILE A 120 9.97 -3.60 -3.63
C ILE A 120 10.03 -4.59 -4.80
N ILE A 121 9.23 -4.38 -5.84
CA ILE A 121 9.21 -5.24 -7.04
C ILE A 121 10.58 -5.22 -7.72
N GLU A 122 11.14 -4.04 -7.98
CA GLU A 122 12.46 -3.89 -8.62
C GLU A 122 13.57 -4.54 -7.78
N SER A 123 13.53 -4.33 -6.46
CA SER A 123 14.49 -4.94 -5.53
C SER A 123 14.37 -6.47 -5.50
N LEU A 124 13.16 -7.01 -5.65
CA LEU A 124 12.91 -8.45 -5.67
C LEU A 124 13.32 -9.10 -7.00
N ASP A 125 13.11 -8.40 -8.12
CA ASP A 125 13.54 -8.87 -9.45
C ASP A 125 15.07 -8.99 -9.55
N GLU A 126 15.81 -8.06 -8.93
CA GLU A 126 17.28 -8.16 -8.81
C GLU A 126 17.74 -9.37 -7.97
N LEU A 127 16.86 -9.97 -7.17
CA LEU A 127 17.16 -11.14 -6.34
C LEU A 127 16.85 -12.48 -7.03
N LEU A 128 16.20 -12.51 -8.20
CA LEU A 128 15.78 -13.75 -8.88
C LEU A 128 16.71 -14.14 -10.04
#